data_AF-A0A2E4G0A0-F1
#
_entry.id   AF-A0A2E4G0A0-F1
#
_cell.length_a   1.000
_cell.length_b   1.000
_cell.length_c   1.000
_cell.angle_alpha   90.00
_cell.angle_beta   90.00
_cell.angle_gamma   90.00
#
_symmetry.space_group_name_H-M   'P 1'
#
loop_
_entity.id
_entity.type
_entity.pdbx_description
1 polymer ?
#
loop_
_entity_poly.entity_id
_entity_poly.type
_entity_poly.pdbx_seq_one_letter_code
_entity_poly.pdbx_strand_id
1 'polypeptide(L)'
;MSLQHLPFFQNALPDRLDKLALMEQLIRQLEKDLRLEQLDPNLSTTLSLAPLSEWLKDYVQFQLENKSGDFFNALYTIDIEDRMLKIVLDSDRPYENLAQLILQRELYKVMMRQKFKSKEK
;
A
#
# COMPACT_ATOMS: atom_id res chain seq x y z
N MET A 1 5.83 19.54 -5.40
CA MET A 1 6.84 19.11 -4.42
C MET A 1 7.26 17.69 -4.78
N SER A 2 8.56 17.43 -4.93
CA SER A 2 9.08 16.09 -5.26
C SER A 2 8.93 15.18 -4.04
N LEU A 3 8.33 13.99 -4.22
CA LEU A 3 8.11 12.98 -3.17
C LEU A 3 9.42 12.42 -2.57
N GLN A 4 10.58 12.86 -3.07
CA GLN A 4 11.93 12.39 -2.70
C GLN A 4 12.40 12.78 -1.28
N HIS A 5 11.71 13.68 -0.58
CA HIS A 5 12.13 14.15 0.75
C HIS A 5 11.52 13.39 1.93
N LEU A 6 10.71 12.36 1.68
CA LEU A 6 10.21 11.54 2.75
C LEU A 6 11.27 10.52 3.21
N PRO A 7 11.38 10.20 4.52
CA PRO A 7 12.41 9.31 5.09
C PRO A 7 12.42 7.87 4.52
N PHE A 8 11.47 7.57 3.64
CA PHE A 8 11.21 6.27 3.03
C PHE A 8 12.18 5.92 1.88
N PHE A 9 12.92 6.88 1.30
CA PHE A 9 13.90 6.60 0.25
C PHE A 9 15.26 6.10 0.75
N GLN A 10 15.56 6.26 2.04
CA GLN A 10 16.93 6.05 2.56
C GLN A 10 17.15 4.66 3.18
N ASN A 11 16.10 3.87 3.37
CA ASN A 11 16.25 2.51 3.92
C ASN A 11 16.28 1.49 2.78
N ALA A 12 17.49 1.07 2.41
CA ALA A 12 17.73 0.02 1.43
C ALA A 12 16.82 -1.19 1.68
N LEU A 13 16.20 -1.70 0.60
CA LEU A 13 15.56 -3.02 0.61
C LEU A 13 16.56 -4.03 1.18
N PRO A 14 16.19 -4.87 2.16
CA PRO A 14 17.10 -5.88 2.67
C PRO A 14 17.65 -6.74 1.53
N ASP A 15 18.98 -6.83 1.44
CA ASP A 15 19.75 -7.47 0.34
C ASP A 15 19.38 -8.94 0.03
N ARG A 16 18.51 -9.56 0.82
CA ARG A 16 18.15 -11.00 0.73
C ARG A 16 16.64 -11.26 0.72
N LEU A 17 15.81 -10.32 0.27
CA LEU A 17 14.37 -10.57 0.20
C LEU A 17 13.93 -10.97 -1.21
N ASP A 18 13.37 -12.17 -1.30
CA ASP A 18 12.70 -12.64 -2.50
C ASP A 18 11.55 -11.70 -2.84
N LYS A 19 11.65 -11.03 -4.00
CA LYS A 19 10.66 -10.08 -4.50
C LYS A 19 9.26 -10.70 -4.60
N LEU A 20 9.18 -11.99 -4.93
CA LEU A 20 7.93 -12.76 -4.95
C LEU A 20 7.30 -12.84 -3.55
N ALA A 21 8.08 -13.27 -2.55
CA ALA A 21 7.60 -13.38 -1.17
C ALA A 21 7.19 -12.02 -0.57
N LEU A 22 7.88 -10.94 -0.95
CA LEU A 22 7.50 -9.57 -0.59
C LEU A 22 6.17 -9.16 -1.24
N MET A 23 5.98 -9.45 -2.52
CA MET A 23 4.75 -9.13 -3.24
C MET A 23 3.55 -9.90 -2.68
N GLU A 24 3.71 -11.20 -2.41
CA GLU A 24 2.67 -12.02 -1.78
C GLU A 24 2.28 -11.48 -0.40
N GLN A 25 3.27 -11.07 0.40
CA GLN A 25 3.00 -10.51 1.72
C GLN A 25 2.34 -9.13 1.64
N LEU A 26 2.72 -8.30 0.66
CA LEU A 26 2.06 -7.03 0.38
C LEU A 26 0.59 -7.24 0.01
N ILE A 27 0.30 -8.18 -0.88
CA ILE A 27 -1.07 -8.49 -1.30
C ILE A 27 -1.91 -8.98 -0.12
N ARG A 28 -1.40 -9.95 0.65
CA ARG A 28 -2.10 -10.45 1.85
C ARG A 28 -2.37 -9.35 2.87
N GLN A 29 -1.43 -8.42 2.99
CA GLN A 29 -1.55 -7.32 3.92
C GLN A 29 -2.60 -6.30 3.43
N LEU A 30 -2.67 -6.02 2.12
CA LEU A 30 -3.74 -5.22 1.51
C LEU A 30 -5.11 -5.89 1.68
N GLU A 31 -5.23 -7.19 1.42
CA GLU A 31 -6.47 -7.94 1.62
C GLU A 31 -6.99 -7.80 3.04
N LYS A 32 -6.09 -7.95 4.02
CA LYS A 32 -6.43 -7.84 5.43
C LYS A 32 -6.88 -6.41 5.80
N ASP A 33 -6.07 -5.41 5.51
CA ASP A 33 -6.29 -4.05 6.02
C ASP A 33 -7.42 -3.32 5.26
N LEU A 34 -7.63 -3.65 3.97
CA LEU A 34 -8.77 -3.18 3.18
C LEU A 34 -10.01 -4.08 3.27
N ARG A 35 -9.96 -5.15 4.09
CA ARG A 35 -11.04 -6.15 4.28
C ARG A 35 -11.59 -6.71 2.97
N LEU A 36 -10.68 -7.04 2.04
CA LEU A 36 -11.02 -7.66 0.76
C LEU A 36 -11.25 -9.16 0.99
N GLU A 37 -12.26 -9.75 0.34
CA GLU A 37 -12.49 -11.20 0.42
C GLU A 37 -11.34 -12.00 -0.18
N GLN A 38 -10.86 -11.58 -1.36
CA GLN A 38 -9.61 -12.04 -1.96
C GLN A 38 -9.23 -11.14 -3.15
N LEU A 39 -7.96 -10.75 -3.24
CA LEU A 39 -7.39 -10.10 -4.41
C LEU A 39 -7.14 -11.14 -5.51
N ASP A 40 -7.26 -10.74 -6.78
CA ASP A 40 -7.02 -11.65 -7.91
C ASP A 40 -5.63 -12.31 -7.76
N PRO A 41 -5.55 -13.65 -7.67
CA PRO A 41 -4.28 -14.35 -7.51
C PRO A 41 -3.27 -14.06 -8.63
N ASN A 42 -3.72 -13.60 -9.80
CA ASN A 42 -2.85 -13.17 -10.91
C ASN A 42 -2.06 -11.88 -10.60
N LEU A 43 -2.45 -11.10 -9.58
CA LEU A 43 -1.68 -9.96 -9.09
C LEU A 43 -0.44 -10.38 -8.30
N SER A 44 -0.44 -11.60 -7.74
CA SER A 44 0.69 -12.14 -6.97
C SER A 44 1.77 -12.80 -7.84
N THR A 45 1.38 -13.34 -8.99
CA THR A 45 2.26 -14.08 -9.89
C THR A 45 3.06 -13.17 -10.83
N THR A 46 2.65 -11.92 -10.97
CA THR A 46 3.40 -10.92 -11.75
C THR A 46 4.29 -10.13 -10.80
N LEU A 47 5.61 -10.23 -10.96
CA LEU A 47 6.65 -9.50 -10.21
C LEU A 47 6.56 -7.96 -10.28
N SER A 48 5.45 -7.39 -10.76
CA SER A 48 5.31 -5.99 -11.10
C SER A 48 4.35 -5.28 -10.16
N LEU A 49 4.82 -4.18 -9.56
CA LEU A 49 4.01 -3.25 -8.78
C LEU A 49 3.01 -2.48 -9.65
N ALA A 50 3.22 -2.39 -10.96
CA ALA A 50 2.39 -1.57 -11.83
C ALA A 50 0.95 -2.09 -11.97
N PRO A 51 0.70 -3.39 -12.27
CA PRO A 51 -0.66 -3.95 -12.27
C PRO A 51 -1.38 -3.80 -10.92
N LEU A 52 -0.65 -4.00 -9.81
CA LEU A 52 -1.21 -3.84 -8.47
C LEU A 52 -1.58 -2.37 -8.18
N SER A 53 -0.74 -1.43 -8.60
CA SER A 53 -1.01 0.01 -8.46
C SER A 53 -2.21 0.45 -9.29
N GLU A 54 -2.34 -0.08 -10.51
CA GLU A 54 -3.47 0.23 -11.39
C GLU A 54 -4.78 -0.33 -10.80
N TRP A 55 -4.77 -1.60 -10.37
CA TRP A 55 -5.89 -2.22 -9.68
C TRP A 55 -6.30 -1.41 -8.44
N LEU A 56 -5.32 -1.00 -7.63
CA LEU A 56 -5.60 -0.29 -6.39
C LEU A 56 -6.15 1.12 -6.66
N LYS A 57 -5.68 1.79 -7.72
CA LYS A 57 -6.24 3.07 -8.16
C LYS A 57 -7.72 2.92 -8.49
N ASP A 58 -8.08 1.92 -9.28
CA ASP A 58 -9.47 1.66 -9.66
C ASP A 58 -10.33 1.29 -8.44
N TYR A 59 -9.78 0.48 -7.53
CA TYR A 59 -10.41 0.16 -6.25
C TYR A 59 -10.66 1.41 -5.40
N VAL A 60 -9.64 2.27 -5.23
CA VAL A 60 -9.75 3.52 -4.46
C VAL A 60 -10.81 4.44 -5.08
N GLN A 61 -10.81 4.58 -6.40
CA GLN A 61 -11.81 5.37 -7.10
C GLN A 61 -13.21 4.86 -6.80
N PHE A 62 -13.44 3.55 -7.02
CA PHE A 62 -14.73 2.92 -6.74
C PHE A 62 -15.18 3.13 -5.28
N GLN A 63 -14.28 2.95 -4.32
CA GLN A 63 -14.61 3.07 -2.91
C GLN A 63 -14.91 4.51 -2.49
N LEU A 64 -14.17 5.49 -3.00
CA LEU A 64 -14.45 6.90 -2.72
C LEU A 64 -15.79 7.35 -3.33
N GLU A 65 -16.13 6.86 -4.53
CA GLU A 65 -17.37 7.23 -5.21
C GLU A 65 -18.61 6.53 -4.63
N ASN A 66 -18.48 5.28 -4.19
CA ASN A 66 -19.63 4.43 -3.85
C ASN A 66 -19.75 4.08 -2.35
N LYS A 67 -18.65 4.11 -1.59
CA LYS A 67 -18.59 3.62 -0.19
C LYS A 67 -17.60 4.40 0.69
N SER A 68 -17.56 5.72 0.54
CA SER A 68 -16.53 6.58 1.16
C SER A 68 -16.41 6.43 2.67
N GLY A 69 -17.52 6.28 3.39
CA GLY A 69 -17.52 6.11 4.86
C GLY A 69 -16.78 4.86 5.34
N ASP A 70 -17.07 3.70 4.74
CA ASP A 70 -16.39 2.43 5.07
C ASP A 70 -14.92 2.46 4.64
N PHE A 71 -14.64 3.13 3.52
CA PHE A 71 -13.29 3.27 3.01
C PHE A 71 -12.40 4.14 3.92
N PHE A 72 -12.91 5.27 4.43
CA PHE A 72 -12.16 6.08 5.39
C PHE A 72 -11.82 5.30 6.66
N ASN A 73 -12.73 4.45 7.16
CA ASN A 73 -12.45 3.56 8.28
C ASN A 73 -11.29 2.58 7.99
N ALA A 74 -11.20 2.06 6.77
CA ALA A 74 -10.08 1.21 6.35
C ALA A 74 -8.76 2.00 6.30
N LEU A 75 -8.77 3.25 5.81
CA LEU A 75 -7.56 4.09 5.74
C LEU A 75 -6.96 4.38 7.12
N TYR A 76 -7.78 4.52 8.16
CA TYR A 76 -7.27 4.62 9.54
C TYR A 76 -6.52 3.37 10.00
N THR A 77 -6.96 2.18 9.56
CA THR A 77 -6.27 0.90 9.84
C THR A 77 -4.92 0.81 9.11
N ILE A 78 -4.78 1.54 8.01
CA ILE A 78 -3.56 1.63 7.18
C ILE A 78 -2.55 2.65 7.77
N ASP A 79 -2.85 3.21 8.94
CA ASP A 79 -2.06 4.24 9.63
C ASP A 79 -1.90 5.55 8.83
N ILE A 80 -2.82 5.87 7.91
CA ILE A 80 -2.76 7.12 7.14
C ILE A 80 -3.28 8.28 7.98
N GLU A 81 -2.44 9.29 8.20
CA GLU A 81 -2.81 10.51 8.92
C GLU A 81 -3.76 11.40 8.10
N ASP A 82 -4.76 11.99 8.76
CA ASP A 82 -5.76 12.87 8.13
C ASP A 82 -5.15 14.01 7.31
N ARG A 83 -4.02 14.58 7.79
CA ARG A 83 -3.31 15.64 7.08
C ARG A 83 -2.80 15.16 5.72
N MET A 84 -2.21 13.96 5.68
CA MET A 84 -1.70 13.36 4.45
C MET A 84 -2.83 12.98 3.51
N LEU A 85 -3.91 12.42 4.06
CA LEU A 85 -5.12 12.10 3.31
C LEU A 85 -5.71 13.34 2.64
N LYS A 86 -5.84 14.44 3.37
CA LYS A 86 -6.34 15.71 2.82
C LYS A 86 -5.47 16.22 1.67
N ILE A 87 -4.14 16.24 1.85
CA ILE A 87 -3.19 16.68 0.80
C ILE A 87 -3.35 15.84 -0.47
N VAL A 88 -3.52 14.52 -0.31
CA VAL A 88 -3.69 13.59 -1.43
C VAL A 88 -5.03 13.81 -2.13
N LEU A 89 -6.12 13.98 -1.38
CA LEU A 89 -7.45 14.21 -1.94
C LEU A 89 -7.57 15.57 -2.67
N ASP A 90 -6.83 16.59 -2.23
CA ASP A 90 -6.79 17.91 -2.85
C ASP A 90 -5.85 17.98 -4.08
N SER A 91 -5.21 16.87 -4.47
CA SER A 91 -4.27 16.83 -5.61
C SER A 91 -4.97 16.65 -6.95
N ASP A 92 -4.26 16.92 -8.06
CA ASP A 92 -4.76 16.73 -9.42
C ASP A 92 -5.10 15.27 -9.77
N ARG A 93 -4.57 14.31 -8.99
CA ARG A 93 -4.72 12.86 -9.21
C ARG A 93 -4.96 12.13 -7.89
N PRO A 94 -6.11 12.36 -7.24
CA PRO A 94 -6.34 11.90 -5.87
C PRO A 94 -6.35 10.37 -5.75
N TYR A 95 -6.92 9.67 -6.74
CA TYR A 95 -6.98 8.20 -6.74
C TYR A 95 -5.61 7.56 -6.90
N GLU A 96 -4.79 8.07 -7.84
CA GLU A 96 -3.43 7.58 -8.08
C GLU A 96 -2.55 7.82 -6.84
N ASN A 97 -2.59 9.04 -6.30
CA ASN A 97 -1.78 9.43 -5.16
C ASN A 97 -2.19 8.66 -3.88
N LEU A 98 -3.48 8.38 -3.69
CA LEU A 98 -3.95 7.60 -2.55
C LEU A 98 -3.60 6.11 -2.69
N ALA A 99 -3.72 5.54 -3.89
CA ALA A 99 -3.26 4.17 -4.15
C ALA A 99 -1.76 4.01 -3.85
N GLN A 100 -0.93 4.96 -4.32
CA GLN A 100 0.50 4.96 -4.02
C GLN A 100 0.78 5.06 -2.52
N LEU A 101 0.05 5.92 -1.80
CA LEU A 101 0.21 6.07 -0.36
C LEU A 101 -0.13 4.78 0.42
N ILE A 102 -1.22 4.12 0.04
CA ILE A 102 -1.63 2.83 0.63
C ILE A 102 -0.55 1.76 0.38
N LEU A 103 -0.07 1.63 -0.87
CA LEU A 103 0.99 0.67 -1.20
C LEU A 103 2.27 0.90 -0.41
N GLN A 104 2.68 2.16 -0.27
CA GLN A 104 3.87 2.52 0.50
C GLN A 104 3.73 2.13 1.97
N ARG A 105 2.57 2.39 2.59
CA ARG A 105 2.30 2.04 4.00
C ARG A 105 2.31 0.53 4.22
N GLU A 106 1.63 -0.22 3.36
CA GLU A 106 1.56 -1.68 3.53
C GLU A 106 2.89 -2.36 3.22
N LEU A 107 3.64 -1.87 2.23
CA LEU A 107 4.99 -2.36 1.96
C LEU A 107 5.91 -2.10 3.15
N TYR A 108 5.83 -0.92 3.78
CA TYR A 108 6.60 -0.60 4.98
C TYR A 108 6.28 -1.54 6.14
N LYS A 109 4.98 -1.82 6.40
CA LYS A 109 4.55 -2.77 7.43
C LYS A 109 5.14 -4.17 7.18
N VAL A 110 5.09 -4.65 5.93
CA VAL A 110 5.67 -5.94 5.53
C VAL A 110 7.18 -5.96 5.77
N MET A 111 7.90 -4.94 5.30
CA MET A 111 9.36 -4.84 5.48
C MET A 111 9.77 -4.78 6.96
N MET A 112 9.05 -4.02 7.78
CA MET A 112 9.32 -3.94 9.21
C MET A 112 9.11 -5.29 9.90
N ARG A 113 7.99 -5.98 9.63
CA ARG A 113 7.74 -7.33 10.21
C ARG A 113 8.85 -8.31 9.87
N GLN A 114 9.37 -8.26 8.65
CA GLN A 114 10.49 -9.12 8.25
C GLN A 114 11.80 -8.73 8.95
N LYS A 115 12.12 -7.43 9.01
CA LYS A 115 13.32 -6.92 9.69
C LYS A 115 13.36 -7.31 11.18
N PHE A 116 12.22 -7.25 11.87
CA PHE A 116 12.14 -7.62 13.28
C PHE A 116 12.09 -9.15 13.49
N LYS A 117 11.44 -9.92 12.60
CA LYS A 117 11.53 -11.40 12.61
C LYS A 117 12.97 -11.91 12.45
N SER A 118 13.79 -11.23 11.66
CA SER A 118 15.20 -11.61 11.48
C SER A 118 16.11 -11.27 12.67
N LYS A 119 15.66 -10.42 13.60
CA LYS A 119 16.42 -10.06 14.81
C LYS A 119 16.15 -10.96 16.02
N GLU A 120 15.12 -11.80 15.96
CA GLU A 120 14.77 -12.77 17.02
C GLU A 120 15.39 -14.16 16.80
N LYS A 121 16.38 -14.30 15.90
CA LYS A 121 17.12 -15.54 15.65
C LYS A 121 18.60 -15.39 15.92
#